data_AF-A0A8H4ITA3-F1
#
_entry.id   AF-A0A8H4ITA3-F1
#
_cell.length_a   1.000
_cell.length_b   1.000
_cell.length_c   1.000
_cell.angle_alpha   90.00
_cell.angle_beta   90.00
_cell.angle_gamma   90.00
#
_symmetry.space_group_name_H-M   'P 1'
#
loop_
_entity.id
_entity.type
_entity.pdbx_description
1 polymer ?
#
loop_
_entity_poly.entity_id
_entity_poly.type
_entity_poly.pdbx_seq_one_letter_code
_entity_poly.pdbx_strand_id
1 'polypeptide(L)'
;MSTPSKIVLFRGWDDPGNYVWSPFVTKVELRLRVAGVAYQAASGSTQAAPRGKIPYLTLEGSQPISDSTLIVDKLVEESVVADINAAFTPAQRAHDLALRAMLEDKLYFYHSYERWLKDDNFYNMRDHILRTAPYPPRHSQGTGRMSPEEIAAFRLQIWESFDALLQDARRKQDDRDAPFWVMGGSSPSEADMALFAFITSVLVCTAAPDSQKVVKGLPTVVEYAERIHDRYFPDYKRWD
;
A
#
# COMPACT_ATOMS: atom_id res chain seq x y z
N MET A 1 22.35 15.42 -21.10
CA MET A 1 21.45 14.43 -20.47
C MET A 1 21.79 14.46 -18.99
N SER A 2 20.86 14.92 -18.15
CA SER A 2 21.09 14.94 -16.70
C SER A 2 21.24 13.51 -16.22
N THR A 3 22.27 13.21 -15.44
CA THR A 3 22.39 11.93 -14.74
C THR A 3 21.10 11.73 -13.94
N PRO A 4 20.41 10.57 -14.03
CA PRO A 4 19.22 10.34 -13.22
C PRO A 4 19.64 10.43 -11.75
N SER A 5 19.04 11.36 -11.00
CA SER A 5 19.31 11.55 -9.57
C SER A 5 19.16 10.23 -8.85
N LYS A 6 20.15 9.85 -8.02
CA LYS A 6 20.08 8.58 -7.29
C LYS A 6 18.90 8.61 -6.30
N ILE A 7 17.90 7.75 -6.53
CA ILE A 7 16.74 7.57 -5.65
C ILE A 7 17.00 6.37 -4.73
N VAL A 8 16.92 6.58 -3.42
CA VAL A 8 16.99 5.49 -2.44
C VAL A 8 15.70 5.46 -1.62
N LEU A 9 15.00 4.34 -1.67
CA LEU A 9 13.78 4.08 -0.89
C LEU A 9 14.11 3.20 0.31
N PHE A 10 13.86 3.73 1.50
CA PHE A 10 14.09 3.03 2.76
C PHE A 10 12.81 2.33 3.22
N ARG A 11 12.84 0.99 3.24
CA ARG A 11 11.64 0.13 3.35
C ARG A 11 11.51 -0.66 4.65
N GLY A 12 12.37 -0.42 5.63
CA GLY A 12 12.44 -1.24 6.84
C GLY A 12 13.56 -2.27 6.73
N TRP A 13 13.24 -3.47 6.25
CA TRP A 13 14.16 -4.60 6.16
C TRP A 13 14.87 -4.70 4.80
N ASP A 14 16.11 -5.17 4.83
CA ASP A 14 16.85 -5.56 3.63
C ASP A 14 16.43 -6.97 3.20
N ASP A 15 15.38 -7.03 2.40
CA ASP A 15 14.77 -8.27 1.92
C ASP A 15 14.44 -8.15 0.42
N PRO A 16 15.47 -8.14 -0.45
CA PRO A 16 15.31 -7.90 -1.88
C PRO A 16 14.48 -9.00 -2.52
N GLY A 17 13.61 -8.63 -3.47
CA GLY A 17 12.73 -9.57 -4.15
C GLY A 17 11.51 -10.01 -3.32
N ASN A 18 11.25 -9.40 -2.17
CA ASN A 18 10.06 -9.67 -1.36
C ASN A 18 9.26 -8.39 -1.09
N TYR A 19 7.95 -8.54 -0.87
CA TYR A 19 7.12 -7.46 -0.33
C TYR A 19 7.35 -7.29 1.18
N VAL A 20 7.15 -6.07 1.69
CA VAL A 20 7.11 -5.81 3.14
C VAL A 20 5.67 -5.66 3.64
N TRP A 21 5.50 -5.76 4.95
CA TRP A 21 4.18 -5.67 5.57
C TRP A 21 3.60 -4.25 5.58
N SER A 22 4.39 -3.22 5.32
CA SER A 22 3.90 -1.85 5.23
C SER A 22 3.33 -1.57 3.83
N PRO A 23 2.03 -1.29 3.70
CA PRO A 23 1.45 -0.95 2.39
C PRO A 23 2.06 0.35 1.85
N PHE A 24 2.41 1.30 2.73
CA PHE A 24 2.97 2.58 2.29
C PHE A 24 4.30 2.44 1.54
N VAL A 25 5.08 1.39 1.83
CA VAL A 25 6.31 1.08 1.08
C VAL A 25 5.94 0.62 -0.33
N THR A 26 5.11 -0.43 -0.45
CA THR A 26 4.71 -0.99 -1.74
C THR A 26 4.02 0.04 -2.62
N LYS A 27 3.26 0.98 -2.03
CA LYS A 27 2.65 2.12 -2.74
C LYS A 27 3.70 2.97 -3.47
N VAL A 28 4.78 3.35 -2.78
CA VAL A 28 5.87 4.13 -3.39
C VAL A 28 6.64 3.31 -4.42
N GLU A 29 6.89 2.03 -4.15
CA GLU A 29 7.56 1.13 -5.11
C GLU A 29 6.76 0.98 -6.40
N LEU A 30 5.45 0.72 -6.30
CA LEU A 30 4.58 0.60 -7.47
C LEU A 30 4.56 1.93 -8.23
N ARG A 31 4.53 3.07 -7.53
CA ARG A 31 4.52 4.38 -8.18
C ARG A 31 5.79 4.67 -8.99
N LEU A 32 6.96 4.33 -8.45
CA LEU A 32 8.24 4.44 -9.16
C LEU A 32 8.30 3.48 -10.36
N ARG A 33 7.81 2.25 -10.20
CA ARG A 33 7.78 1.22 -11.24
C ARG A 33 6.82 1.55 -12.39
N VAL A 34 5.64 2.08 -12.07
CA VAL A 34 4.67 2.58 -13.07
C VAL A 34 5.27 3.73 -13.88
N ALA A 35 6.07 4.59 -13.25
CA ALA A 35 6.80 5.65 -13.93
C ALA A 35 8.05 5.18 -14.70
N GLY A 36 8.44 3.90 -14.58
CA GLY A 36 9.67 3.38 -15.18
C GLY A 36 10.95 3.97 -14.56
N VAL A 37 10.87 4.50 -13.33
CA VAL A 37 11.98 5.15 -12.64
C VAL A 37 12.78 4.15 -11.83
N ALA A 38 14.09 4.08 -12.08
CA ALA A 38 15.00 3.25 -11.30
C ALA A 38 15.16 3.79 -9.88
N TYR A 39 15.18 2.90 -8.90
CA TYR A 39 15.41 3.21 -7.49
C TYR A 39 16.21 2.11 -6.82
N GLN A 40 16.92 2.46 -5.75
CA GLN A 40 17.56 1.50 -4.86
C GLN A 40 16.67 1.29 -3.63
N ALA A 41 16.26 0.05 -3.38
CA ALA A 41 15.68 -0.34 -2.11
C ALA A 41 16.79 -0.50 -1.06
N ALA A 42 16.56 -0.01 0.16
CA ALA A 42 17.50 -0.13 1.26
C ALA A 42 16.78 -0.39 2.59
N SER A 43 17.46 -1.02 3.54
CA SER A 43 16.99 -1.11 4.93
C SER A 43 16.86 0.29 5.52
N GLY A 44 15.76 0.55 6.22
CA GLY A 44 15.50 1.80 6.92
C GLY A 44 15.05 1.55 8.35
N SER A 45 15.38 2.44 9.26
CA SER A 45 14.90 2.37 10.64
C SER A 45 13.87 3.46 10.90
N THR A 46 12.81 3.14 11.65
CA THR A 46 11.87 4.16 12.14
C THR A 46 12.59 5.20 13.00
N GLN A 47 13.68 4.85 13.69
CA GLN A 47 14.48 5.80 14.49
C GLN A 47 15.22 6.83 13.62
N ALA A 48 15.63 6.42 12.41
CA ALA A 48 16.32 7.29 11.46
C ALA A 48 15.37 8.07 10.55
N ALA A 49 14.09 7.69 10.51
CA ALA A 49 13.10 8.33 9.67
C ALA A 49 12.69 9.70 10.24
N PRO A 50 12.63 10.78 9.43
CA PRO A 50 12.25 12.12 9.87
C PRO A 50 10.96 12.21 10.70
N ARG A 51 10.00 11.29 10.46
CA ARG A 51 8.72 11.23 11.16
C ARG A 51 8.51 9.97 11.99
N GLY A 52 9.54 9.18 12.23
CA GLY A 52 9.39 7.93 12.99
C GLY A 52 8.69 6.81 12.22
N LYS A 53 8.52 6.93 10.89
CA LYS A 53 7.71 6.02 10.06
C LYS A 53 8.41 5.66 8.74
N ILE A 54 8.15 4.46 8.25
CA ILE A 54 8.53 4.00 6.91
C ILE A 54 7.33 4.09 5.95
N PRO A 55 7.54 4.27 4.63
CA PRO A 55 8.82 4.53 3.99
C PRO A 55 9.35 5.94 4.24
N TYR A 56 10.65 6.10 4.02
CA TYR A 56 11.24 7.40 3.68
C TYR A 56 12.12 7.27 2.44
N LEU A 57 12.32 8.37 1.71
CA LEU A 57 13.05 8.39 0.45
C LEU A 57 14.08 9.51 0.46
N THR A 58 15.25 9.27 -0.14
CA THR A 58 16.25 10.30 -0.41
C THR A 58 16.44 10.47 -1.91
N LEU A 59 16.45 11.72 -2.34
CA LEU A 59 16.98 12.14 -3.63
C LEU A 59 18.43 12.61 -3.42
N GLU A 60 19.28 12.42 -4.42
CA GLU A 60 20.67 12.87 -4.38
C GLU A 60 20.78 14.35 -3.96
N GLY A 61 21.59 14.63 -2.94
CA GLY A 61 21.77 15.98 -2.41
C GLY A 61 20.60 16.56 -1.61
N SER A 62 19.52 15.79 -1.40
CA SER A 62 18.31 16.26 -0.69
C SER A 62 18.13 15.60 0.68
N GLN A 63 17.39 16.27 1.56
CA GLN A 63 17.00 15.70 2.85
C GLN A 63 16.01 14.54 2.67
N PRO A 64 16.01 13.53 3.56
CA PRO A 64 15.04 12.44 3.50
C PRO A 64 13.59 12.94 3.66
N ILE A 65 12.69 12.35 2.89
CA ILE A 65 11.25 12.67 2.88
C ILE A 65 10.51 11.46 3.42
N SER A 66 9.67 11.66 4.44
CA SER A 66 8.81 10.62 5.00
C SER A 66 7.36 10.84 4.58
N ASP A 67 6.55 9.78 4.69
CA ASP A 67 5.15 9.69 4.26
C ASP A 67 5.01 9.41 2.76
N SER A 68 4.30 8.34 2.41
CA SER A 68 4.16 7.90 1.02
C SER A 68 3.52 8.94 0.11
N THR A 69 2.58 9.75 0.61
CA THR A 69 1.91 10.77 -0.19
C THR A 69 2.85 11.94 -0.43
N LEU A 70 3.53 12.43 0.61
CA LEU A 70 4.50 13.52 0.44
C LEU A 70 5.72 13.14 -0.40
N ILE A 71 6.14 11.86 -0.33
CA ILE A 71 7.19 11.34 -1.19
C ILE A 71 6.73 11.44 -2.66
N VAL A 72 5.54 10.94 -2.99
CA VAL A 72 5.03 10.99 -4.36
C VAL A 72 4.81 12.44 -4.83
N ASP A 73 4.24 13.29 -3.98
CA ASP A 73 4.04 14.72 -4.28
C ASP A 73 5.37 15.41 -4.60
N LYS A 74 6.43 15.14 -3.83
CA LYS A 74 7.77 15.68 -4.11
C LYS A 74 8.31 15.15 -5.44
N LEU A 75 8.18 13.85 -5.71
CA LEU A 75 8.66 13.26 -6.96
C LEU A 75 7.94 13.87 -8.18
N VAL A 76 6.66 14.23 -8.04
CA VAL A 76 5.90 14.96 -9.06
C VAL A 76 6.40 16.40 -9.19
N GLU A 77 6.57 17.12 -8.07
CA GLU A 77 7.07 18.50 -8.05
C GLU A 77 8.44 18.62 -8.74
N GLU A 78 9.35 17.69 -8.46
CA GLU A 78 10.70 17.61 -9.05
C GLU A 78 10.71 17.00 -10.46
N SER A 79 9.54 16.71 -11.05
CA SER A 79 9.38 16.10 -12.37
C SER A 79 10.12 14.76 -12.54
N VAL A 80 10.35 14.04 -11.44
CA VAL A 80 10.93 12.69 -11.43
C VAL A 80 9.90 11.68 -11.92
N VAL A 81 8.64 11.87 -11.56
CA VAL A 81 7.51 11.09 -12.08
C VAL A 81 6.41 12.04 -12.58
N ALA A 82 5.64 11.62 -13.60
CA ALA A 82 4.49 12.39 -14.06
C ALA A 82 3.34 12.35 -13.04
N ASP A 83 2.50 13.40 -12.96
CA ASP A 83 1.21 13.34 -12.26
C ASP A 83 0.23 12.46 -13.07
N ILE A 84 0.01 11.23 -12.61
CA ILE A 84 -0.89 10.26 -13.28
C ILE A 84 -2.37 10.65 -13.17
N ASN A 85 -2.71 11.56 -12.26
CA ASN A 85 -4.05 12.09 -12.07
C ASN A 85 -4.22 13.50 -12.68
N ALA A 86 -3.25 14.00 -13.46
CA ALA A 86 -3.28 15.36 -14.02
C ALA A 86 -4.51 15.61 -14.90
N ALA A 87 -4.93 14.61 -15.69
CA ALA A 87 -6.06 14.71 -16.61
C ALA A 87 -7.43 14.50 -15.94
N PHE A 88 -7.48 14.20 -14.63
CA PHE A 88 -8.72 13.95 -13.94
C PHE A 88 -9.54 15.23 -13.78
N THR A 89 -10.84 15.13 -14.03
CA THR A 89 -11.81 16.15 -13.64
C THR A 89 -11.83 16.32 -12.12
N PRO A 90 -12.32 17.47 -11.58
CA PRO A 90 -12.43 17.66 -10.13
C PRO A 90 -13.19 16.52 -9.43
N ALA A 91 -14.24 15.98 -10.05
CA ALA A 91 -15.00 14.86 -9.50
C ALA A 91 -14.17 13.56 -9.46
N GLN A 92 -13.40 13.26 -10.52
CA GLN A 92 -12.51 12.10 -10.53
C GLN A 92 -11.37 12.23 -9.50
N ARG A 93 -10.79 13.42 -9.34
CA ARG A 93 -9.76 13.68 -8.31
C ARG A 93 -10.34 13.49 -6.90
N ALA A 94 -11.55 13.96 -6.65
CA ALA A 94 -12.22 13.77 -5.36
C ALA A 94 -12.55 12.29 -5.10
N HIS A 95 -12.98 11.55 -6.13
CA HIS A 95 -13.26 10.12 -6.01
C HIS A 95 -11.98 9.31 -5.73
N ASP A 96 -10.90 9.55 -6.48
CA ASP A 96 -9.58 8.94 -6.22
C ASP A 96 -9.09 9.20 -4.78
N LEU A 97 -9.22 10.46 -4.31
CA LEU A 97 -8.87 10.82 -2.94
C LEU A 97 -9.73 10.09 -1.91
N ALA A 98 -11.03 9.96 -2.15
CA ALA A 98 -11.93 9.24 -1.25
C ALA A 98 -11.57 7.75 -1.14
N LEU A 99 -11.20 7.10 -2.25
CA LEU A 99 -10.75 5.70 -2.23
C LEU A 99 -9.44 5.55 -1.46
N ARG A 100 -8.47 6.44 -1.69
CA ARG A 100 -7.20 6.44 -0.92
C ARG A 100 -7.43 6.68 0.56
N ALA A 101 -8.25 7.67 0.93
CA ALA A 101 -8.58 7.93 2.33
C ALA A 101 -9.30 6.73 3.00
N MET A 102 -10.18 6.03 2.27
CA MET A 102 -10.82 4.81 2.79
C MET A 102 -9.80 3.71 3.12
N LEU A 103 -8.76 3.57 2.29
CA LEU A 103 -7.66 2.62 2.53
C LEU A 103 -6.75 3.08 3.67
N GLU A 104 -6.23 4.30 3.56
CA GLU A 104 -5.14 4.82 4.39
C GLU A 104 -5.60 5.29 5.78
N ASP A 105 -6.81 5.87 5.88
CA ASP A 105 -7.31 6.48 7.12
C ASP A 105 -8.36 5.62 7.83
N LYS A 106 -8.90 4.58 7.18
CA LYS A 106 -9.90 3.68 7.76
C LYS A 106 -9.43 2.23 7.77
N LEU A 107 -9.23 1.62 6.60
CA LEU A 107 -8.87 0.21 6.49
C LEU A 107 -7.54 -0.12 7.18
N TYR A 108 -6.55 0.77 7.06
CA TYR A 108 -5.25 0.64 7.73
C TYR A 108 -5.38 0.41 9.24
N PHE A 109 -6.27 1.15 9.91
CA PHE A 109 -6.46 1.02 11.35
C PHE A 109 -7.20 -0.27 11.73
N TYR A 110 -8.07 -0.78 10.87
CA TYR A 110 -8.70 -2.09 11.07
C TYR A 110 -7.70 -3.24 10.92
N HIS A 111 -6.79 -3.18 9.94
CA HIS A 111 -5.68 -4.13 9.85
C HIS A 111 -4.71 -3.98 11.02
N SER A 112 -4.41 -2.76 11.43
CA SER A 112 -3.52 -2.50 12.57
C SER A 112 -4.10 -3.06 13.87
N TYR A 113 -5.41 -2.96 14.08
CA TYR A 113 -6.09 -3.59 15.21
C TYR A 113 -5.84 -5.11 15.22
N GLU A 114 -6.06 -5.78 14.09
CA GLU A 114 -5.82 -7.22 14.01
C GLU A 114 -4.36 -7.60 14.27
N ARG A 115 -3.42 -6.86 13.68
CA ARG A 115 -1.99 -7.16 13.76
C ARG A 115 -1.40 -6.91 15.14
N TRP A 116 -1.85 -5.86 15.85
CA TRP A 116 -1.22 -5.41 17.09
C TRP A 116 -2.06 -5.62 18.35
N LEU A 117 -3.38 -5.71 18.25
CA LEU A 117 -4.28 -5.70 19.41
C LEU A 117 -5.00 -7.04 19.64
N LYS A 118 -4.93 -7.98 18.69
CA LYS A 118 -5.27 -9.39 18.94
C LYS A 118 -4.06 -10.09 19.55
N ASP A 119 -4.25 -10.69 20.72
CA ASP A 119 -3.17 -11.26 21.54
C ASP A 119 -2.37 -12.34 20.79
N ASP A 120 -3.05 -13.18 20.01
CA ASP A 120 -2.41 -14.24 19.21
C ASP A 120 -1.52 -13.70 18.07
N ASN A 121 -1.77 -12.48 17.59
CA ASN A 121 -1.02 -11.87 16.49
C ASN A 121 0.10 -10.95 16.98
N PHE A 122 -0.03 -10.39 18.19
CA PHE A 122 0.91 -9.38 18.70
C PHE A 122 2.35 -9.88 18.71
N TYR A 123 2.59 -11.13 19.13
CA TYR A 123 3.95 -11.68 19.19
C TYR A 123 4.56 -11.86 17.79
N ASN A 124 3.78 -12.34 16.82
CA ASN A 124 4.22 -12.42 15.41
C ASN A 124 4.54 -11.03 14.86
N MET A 125 3.72 -10.02 15.18
CA MET A 125 3.92 -8.65 14.75
C MET A 125 5.13 -7.98 15.40
N ARG A 126 5.27 -8.12 16.71
CA ARG A 126 6.39 -7.60 17.49
C ARG A 126 7.71 -8.21 17.01
N ASP A 127 7.76 -9.53 16.86
CA ASP A 127 8.99 -10.23 16.51
C ASP A 127 9.45 -9.91 15.07
N HIS A 128 8.51 -9.58 14.18
CA HIS A 128 8.82 -9.16 12.81
C HIS A 128 9.16 -7.67 12.64
N ILE A 129 8.53 -6.76 13.40
CA ILE A 129 8.69 -5.30 13.17
C ILE A 129 9.57 -4.62 14.20
N LEU A 130 9.43 -4.93 15.49
CA LEU A 130 10.15 -4.28 16.58
C LEU A 130 10.14 -5.22 17.80
N ARG A 131 11.22 -6.01 17.97
CA ARG A 131 11.37 -6.97 19.08
C ARG A 131 11.16 -6.35 20.48
N THR A 132 11.29 -5.03 20.60
CA THR A 132 11.17 -4.26 21.85
C THR A 132 9.91 -3.38 21.94
N ALA A 133 8.96 -3.47 21.00
CA ALA A 133 7.74 -2.65 21.04
C ALA A 133 6.81 -3.06 22.20
N PRO A 134 6.34 -2.13 23.05
CA PRO A 134 5.29 -2.39 24.02
C PRO A 134 3.92 -2.56 23.33
N TYR A 135 2.95 -3.17 24.02
CA TYR A 135 1.57 -3.23 23.53
C TYR A 135 1.03 -1.81 23.29
N PRO A 136 0.40 -1.55 22.14
CA PRO A 136 -0.27 -0.27 21.92
C PRO A 136 -1.47 -0.12 22.88
N PRO A 137 -1.80 1.12 23.30
CA PRO A 137 -2.93 1.35 24.20
C PRO A 137 -4.24 0.90 23.55
N ARG A 138 -5.01 0.07 24.28
CA ARG A 138 -6.26 -0.56 23.78
C ARG A 138 -7.44 0.41 23.63
N HIS A 139 -7.28 1.70 23.97
CA HIS A 139 -8.36 2.70 24.00
C HIS A 139 -7.95 4.05 23.40
N SER A 140 -7.54 4.05 22.13
CA SER A 140 -7.31 5.29 21.38
C SER A 140 -8.60 5.85 20.76
N GLN A 141 -8.56 7.10 20.27
CA GLN A 141 -9.64 7.69 19.48
C GLN A 141 -9.89 6.88 18.19
N GLY A 142 -11.13 6.81 17.72
CA GLY A 142 -11.49 6.10 16.48
C GLY A 142 -11.64 4.59 16.68
N THR A 143 -10.93 3.79 15.88
CA THR A 143 -11.01 2.31 15.86
C THR A 143 -10.83 1.67 17.24
N GLY A 144 -10.06 2.28 18.15
CA GLY A 144 -9.84 1.78 19.52
C GLY A 144 -11.08 1.81 20.42
N ARG A 145 -12.21 2.38 19.97
CA ARG A 145 -13.50 2.35 20.68
C ARG A 145 -14.50 1.34 20.13
N MET A 146 -14.16 0.69 19.02
CA MET A 146 -15.05 -0.28 18.36
C MET A 146 -14.83 -1.68 18.93
N SER A 147 -15.88 -2.50 18.91
CA SER A 147 -15.78 -3.92 19.24
C SER A 147 -15.00 -4.67 18.15
N PRO A 148 -14.40 -5.84 18.46
CA PRO A 148 -13.78 -6.69 17.45
C PRO A 148 -14.72 -7.03 16.29
N GLU A 149 -16.00 -7.26 16.58
CA GLU A 149 -17.05 -7.60 15.61
C GLU A 149 -17.36 -6.41 14.70
N GLU A 150 -17.47 -5.19 15.25
CA GLU A 150 -17.66 -3.95 14.48
C GLU A 150 -16.47 -3.72 13.52
N ILE A 151 -15.24 -3.90 14.00
CA ILE A 151 -14.03 -3.76 13.20
C ILE A 151 -14.01 -4.79 12.06
N ALA A 152 -14.36 -6.05 12.37
CA ALA A 152 -14.42 -7.11 11.37
C ALA A 152 -15.49 -6.82 10.30
N ALA A 153 -16.68 -6.38 10.71
CA ALA A 153 -17.78 -6.03 9.80
C ALA A 153 -17.41 -4.84 8.90
N PHE A 154 -16.85 -3.76 9.45
CA PHE A 154 -16.45 -2.59 8.66
C PHE A 154 -15.27 -2.88 7.72
N ARG A 155 -14.34 -3.74 8.13
CA ARG A 155 -13.26 -4.22 7.25
C ARG A 155 -13.83 -5.02 6.08
N LEU A 156 -14.74 -5.96 6.34
CA LEU A 156 -15.38 -6.74 5.29
C LEU A 156 -16.14 -5.85 4.32
N GLN A 157 -16.95 -4.92 4.83
CA GLN A 157 -17.70 -3.95 4.01
C GLN A 157 -16.81 -3.15 3.06
N ILE A 158 -15.64 -2.69 3.52
CA ILE A 158 -14.68 -1.96 2.66
C ILE A 158 -14.16 -2.89 1.57
N TRP A 159 -13.73 -4.11 1.92
CA TRP A 159 -13.20 -5.05 0.94
C TRP A 159 -14.23 -5.47 -0.12
N GLU A 160 -15.48 -5.73 0.29
CA GLU A 160 -16.58 -6.02 -0.63
C GLU A 160 -16.90 -4.83 -1.54
N SER A 161 -16.76 -3.59 -1.04
CA SER A 161 -16.94 -2.38 -1.86
C SER A 161 -15.85 -2.26 -2.94
N PHE A 162 -14.58 -2.53 -2.59
CA PHE A 162 -13.50 -2.56 -3.57
C PHE A 162 -13.63 -3.74 -4.55
N ASP A 163 -14.02 -4.92 -4.09
CA ASP A 163 -14.27 -6.06 -4.98
C ASP A 163 -15.38 -5.73 -5.99
N ALA A 164 -16.47 -5.07 -5.57
CA ALA A 164 -17.53 -4.63 -6.48
C ALA A 164 -17.03 -3.63 -7.55
N LEU A 165 -16.20 -2.66 -7.17
CA LEU A 165 -15.56 -1.73 -8.12
C LEU A 165 -14.65 -2.48 -9.09
N LEU A 166 -13.85 -3.41 -8.59
CA LEU A 166 -12.93 -4.22 -9.39
C LEU A 166 -13.68 -5.16 -10.34
N GLN A 167 -14.81 -5.73 -9.93
CA GLN A 167 -15.66 -6.54 -10.82
C GLN A 167 -16.20 -5.72 -11.99
N ASP A 168 -16.65 -4.49 -11.72
CA ASP A 168 -17.12 -3.58 -12.78
C ASP A 168 -15.97 -3.17 -13.72
N ALA A 169 -14.80 -2.83 -13.18
CA ALA A 169 -13.62 -2.51 -13.97
C ALA A 169 -13.14 -3.72 -14.81
N ARG A 170 -13.11 -4.92 -14.23
CA ARG A 170 -12.69 -6.16 -14.89
C ARG A 170 -13.58 -6.50 -16.09
N ARG A 171 -14.90 -6.28 -15.99
CA ARG A 171 -15.86 -6.52 -17.09
C ARG A 171 -15.64 -5.60 -18.29
N LYS A 172 -15.06 -4.42 -18.06
CA LYS A 172 -14.76 -3.42 -19.09
C LYS A 172 -13.36 -3.61 -19.70
N GLN A 173 -12.55 -4.52 -19.15
CA GLN A 173 -11.22 -4.83 -19.64
C GLN A 173 -11.29 -5.99 -20.63
N ASP A 174 -11.13 -5.66 -21.91
CA ASP A 174 -11.17 -6.61 -23.03
C ASP A 174 -9.93 -7.52 -23.05
N ASP A 175 -8.77 -6.99 -22.63
CA ASP A 175 -7.53 -7.76 -22.57
C ASP A 175 -7.52 -8.66 -21.32
N ARG A 176 -7.51 -9.98 -21.56
CA ARG A 176 -7.56 -10.98 -20.50
C ARG A 176 -6.30 -11.05 -19.66
N ASP A 177 -5.17 -10.51 -20.09
CA ASP A 177 -3.92 -10.57 -19.35
C ASP A 177 -3.47 -9.19 -18.84
N ALA A 178 -4.03 -8.10 -19.38
CA ALA A 178 -3.71 -6.75 -18.92
C ALA A 178 -4.26 -6.46 -17.50
N PRO A 179 -3.56 -5.64 -16.71
CA PRO A 179 -4.13 -5.03 -15.52
C PRO A 179 -5.42 -4.26 -15.84
N PHE A 180 -6.30 -4.17 -14.85
CA PHE A 180 -7.49 -3.33 -14.87
C PHE A 180 -7.46 -2.44 -13.63
N TRP A 181 -8.12 -1.28 -13.69
CA TRP A 181 -7.90 -0.19 -12.73
C TRP A 181 -9.16 0.15 -11.96
N VAL A 182 -9.03 0.46 -10.66
CA VAL A 182 -10.17 0.67 -9.75
C VAL A 182 -11.09 1.82 -10.19
N MET A 183 -10.53 2.81 -10.88
CA MET A 183 -11.28 3.94 -11.46
C MET A 183 -11.93 3.62 -12.81
N GLY A 184 -11.74 2.40 -13.35
CA GLY A 184 -12.29 1.93 -14.62
C GLY A 184 -11.69 2.58 -15.87
N GLY A 185 -10.59 3.33 -15.73
CA GLY A 185 -9.88 3.97 -16.85
C GLY A 185 -8.95 3.01 -17.59
N SER A 186 -8.25 3.50 -18.62
CA SER A 186 -7.23 2.74 -19.37
C SER A 186 -5.84 2.77 -18.71
N SER A 187 -5.62 3.65 -17.73
CA SER A 187 -4.36 3.85 -17.01
C SER A 187 -4.60 3.83 -15.50
N PRO A 188 -3.60 3.45 -14.69
CA PRO A 188 -3.76 3.44 -13.24
C PRO A 188 -3.90 4.85 -12.66
N SER A 189 -4.52 4.95 -11.49
CA SER A 189 -4.56 6.16 -10.68
C SER A 189 -3.77 6.00 -9.37
N GLU A 190 -3.63 7.08 -8.60
CA GLU A 190 -3.04 7.00 -7.26
C GLU A 190 -3.82 6.06 -6.33
N ALA A 191 -5.14 5.91 -6.53
CA ALA A 191 -5.96 4.92 -5.83
C ALA A 191 -5.52 3.47 -6.13
N ASP A 192 -5.09 3.16 -7.36
CA ASP A 192 -4.53 1.84 -7.69
C ASP A 192 -3.21 1.59 -6.95
N MET A 193 -2.37 2.63 -6.80
CA MET A 193 -1.11 2.53 -6.06
C MET A 193 -1.36 2.13 -4.60
N ALA A 194 -2.38 2.74 -3.99
CA ALA A 194 -2.78 2.41 -2.62
C ALA A 194 -3.45 1.02 -2.56
N LEU A 195 -4.43 0.74 -3.42
CA LEU A 195 -5.21 -0.50 -3.35
C LEU A 195 -4.32 -1.74 -3.50
N PHE A 196 -3.48 -1.78 -4.54
CA PHE A 196 -2.51 -2.86 -4.73
C PHE A 196 -1.62 -3.04 -3.50
N ALA A 197 -1.11 -1.94 -2.95
CA ALA A 197 -0.23 -1.99 -1.80
C ALA A 197 -0.92 -2.52 -0.53
N PHE A 198 -2.20 -2.21 -0.32
CA PHE A 198 -2.99 -2.75 0.78
C PHE A 198 -3.31 -4.23 0.61
N ILE A 199 -3.62 -4.67 -0.61
CA ILE A 199 -3.87 -6.09 -0.92
C ILE A 199 -2.60 -6.91 -0.63
N THR A 200 -1.47 -6.51 -1.21
CA THR A 200 -0.19 -7.21 -1.03
C THR A 200 0.25 -7.22 0.43
N SER A 201 0.12 -6.09 1.14
CA SER A 201 0.40 -6.01 2.59
C SER A 201 -0.38 -7.03 3.41
N VAL A 202 -1.67 -7.23 3.11
CA VAL A 202 -2.47 -8.26 3.78
C VAL A 202 -1.97 -9.65 3.44
N LEU A 203 -1.76 -9.92 2.15
CA LEU A 203 -1.41 -11.25 1.66
C LEU A 203 -0.05 -11.74 2.19
N VAL A 204 0.92 -10.85 2.40
CA VAL A 204 2.26 -11.23 2.93
C VAL A 204 2.39 -11.14 4.45
N CYS A 205 1.44 -10.51 5.16
CA CYS A 205 1.53 -10.32 6.61
C CYS A 205 1.00 -11.54 7.37
N THR A 206 1.91 -12.34 7.94
CA THR A 206 1.57 -13.55 8.71
C THR A 206 0.87 -13.26 10.05
N ALA A 207 0.85 -12.01 10.51
CA ALA A 207 0.14 -11.56 11.70
C ALA A 207 -1.29 -11.05 11.40
N ALA A 208 -1.88 -11.38 10.24
CA ALA A 208 -3.21 -10.92 9.84
C ALA A 208 -4.09 -12.03 9.22
N PRO A 209 -4.29 -13.18 9.88
CA PRO A 209 -5.00 -14.34 9.30
C PRO A 209 -6.47 -14.07 8.93
N ASP A 210 -7.19 -13.23 9.67
CA ASP A 210 -8.58 -12.91 9.33
C ASP A 210 -8.64 -12.01 8.09
N SER A 211 -7.76 -11.00 8.03
CA SER A 211 -7.66 -10.14 6.84
C SER A 211 -7.22 -10.94 5.62
N GLN A 212 -6.28 -11.87 5.78
CA GLN A 212 -5.87 -12.79 4.72
C GLN A 212 -7.04 -13.64 4.24
N LYS A 213 -7.84 -14.20 5.15
CA LYS A 213 -9.03 -14.98 4.80
C LYS A 213 -10.04 -14.17 4.00
N VAL A 214 -10.28 -12.92 4.38
CA VAL A 214 -11.20 -12.02 3.64
C VAL A 214 -10.67 -11.75 2.24
N VAL A 215 -9.42 -11.31 2.10
CA VAL A 215 -8.85 -10.96 0.79
C VAL A 215 -8.74 -12.18 -0.12
N LYS A 216 -8.26 -13.34 0.38
CA LYS A 216 -8.20 -14.59 -0.38
C LYS A 216 -9.59 -15.12 -0.78
N GLY A 217 -10.65 -14.70 -0.07
CA GLY A 217 -12.04 -15.02 -0.38
C GLY A 217 -12.68 -14.15 -1.47
N LEU A 218 -11.96 -13.14 -1.99
CA LEU A 218 -12.44 -12.20 -3.02
C LEU A 218 -11.61 -12.40 -4.31
N PRO A 219 -12.05 -13.27 -5.25
CA PRO A 219 -11.22 -13.65 -6.40
C PRO A 219 -10.81 -12.49 -7.29
N THR A 220 -11.69 -11.50 -7.50
CA THR A 220 -11.37 -10.32 -8.34
C THR A 220 -10.28 -9.45 -7.72
N VAL A 221 -10.26 -9.35 -6.38
CA VAL A 221 -9.23 -8.62 -5.64
C VAL A 221 -7.88 -9.33 -5.78
N VAL A 222 -7.86 -10.66 -5.67
CA VAL A 222 -6.64 -11.46 -5.86
C VAL A 222 -6.15 -11.35 -7.30
N GLU A 223 -7.02 -11.55 -8.29
CA GLU A 223 -6.70 -11.44 -9.72
C GLU A 223 -6.15 -10.04 -10.06
N TYR A 224 -6.76 -8.98 -9.53
CA TYR A 224 -6.29 -7.60 -9.68
C TYR A 224 -4.84 -7.45 -9.23
N ALA A 225 -4.52 -7.97 -8.03
CA ALA A 225 -3.16 -7.88 -7.50
C ALA A 225 -2.18 -8.75 -8.29
N GLU A 226 -2.56 -9.96 -8.71
CA GLU A 226 -1.70 -10.85 -9.49
C GLU A 226 -1.28 -10.21 -10.82
N ARG A 227 -2.21 -9.59 -11.55
CA ARG A 227 -1.91 -8.91 -12.82
C ARG A 227 -0.95 -7.74 -12.65
N ILE A 228 -1.13 -6.94 -11.60
CA ILE A 228 -0.24 -5.81 -11.29
C ILE A 228 1.15 -6.32 -10.89
N HIS A 229 1.20 -7.40 -10.10
CA HIS A 229 2.44 -8.07 -9.73
C HIS A 229 3.18 -8.55 -10.98
N ASP A 230 2.53 -9.35 -11.83
CA ASP A 230 3.15 -9.92 -13.03
C ASP A 230 3.68 -8.81 -13.97
N ARG A 231 2.99 -7.66 -14.03
CA ARG A 231 3.36 -6.54 -14.90
C ARG A 231 4.51 -5.67 -14.37
N TYR A 232 4.51 -5.37 -13.06
CA TYR A 232 5.39 -4.35 -12.47
C TYR A 232 6.40 -4.89 -11.47
N PHE A 233 6.18 -6.10 -10.94
CA PHE A 233 7.03 -6.75 -9.95
C PHE A 233 7.42 -8.19 -10.32
N PRO A 234 7.82 -8.49 -11.58
CA PRO A 234 8.20 -9.85 -11.97
C PRO A 234 9.44 -10.38 -11.23
N ASP A 235 10.22 -9.47 -10.64
CA ASP A 235 11.39 -9.75 -9.80
C ASP A 235 11.04 -10.03 -8.33
N TYR A 236 9.77 -9.87 -7.91
CA TYR A 236 9.36 -10.15 -6.54
C TYR A 236 8.74 -11.53 -6.44
N LYS A 237 8.87 -12.15 -5.27
CA LYS A 237 8.10 -13.35 -4.93
C LYS A 237 6.64 -12.98 -4.73
N ARG A 238 5.75 -13.61 -5.49
CA ARG A 238 4.30 -13.50 -5.28
C ARG A 238 3.92 -14.13 -3.94
N TRP A 239 2.83 -13.64 -3.35
CA TRP A 239 2.23 -14.26 -2.18
C TRP A 239 1.71 -15.66 -2.52
N ASP A 240 1.99 -16.63 -1.66
CA ASP A 240 1.47 -18.01 -1.74
C ASP A 240 0.15 -18.16 -0.95
#